data_AF-A0A7X6Q247-F1
#
_entry.id   AF-A0A7X6Q247-F1
#
_cell.length_a   1.000
_cell.length_b   1.000
_cell.length_c   1.000
_cell.angle_alpha   90.00
_cell.angle_beta   90.00
_cell.angle_gamma   90.00
#
_symmetry.space_group_name_H-M   'P 1'
#
loop_
_entity.id
_entity.type
_entity.pdbx_description
1 polymer ?
#
loop_
_entity_poly.entity_id
_entity_poly.type
_entity_poly.pdbx_seq_one_letter_code
_entity_poly.pdbx_strand_id
1 'polypeptide(L)'
;MPQCKHTPLIFELATNSQAGRYIRPLDVPKADLAAWFGKEYRAEKPNIPDIDEISVLRHFTNLSTKNYHVEMGTYPLGSCTMKYNPKINEDVASLVGFAATHPLQPDETVQGNLELLYHLEELLNDVTGMDAYTFQPAAGAHGELAGLLLIKAYHEDRGDSKRKVMIIPDAAHGTNPATAAMVGYTVREVKSNEAGMVDLEALEKALGDDVAGLMLTNPNTLGIYEKNIEKITSMVHEAGGLCYYDGANINAILM
;
A
#
# COMPACT_ATOMS: atom_id res chain seq x y z
N MET A 1 12.36 27.53 19.08
CA MET A 1 11.64 26.25 18.86
C MET A 1 10.28 26.38 19.51
N PRO A 2 9.16 26.08 18.83
CA PRO A 2 7.86 26.09 19.48
C PRO A 2 7.91 25.10 20.65
N GLN A 3 7.59 25.60 21.84
CA GLN A 3 7.68 24.85 23.08
C GLN A 3 6.65 23.72 23.03
N CYS A 4 7.12 22.47 22.97
CA CYS A 4 6.24 21.30 22.91
C CYS A 4 5.34 21.31 24.14
N LYS A 5 4.04 21.60 23.94
CA LYS A 5 3.07 21.59 25.04
C LYS A 5 2.90 20.16 25.51
N HIS A 6 2.91 19.95 26.82
CA HIS A 6 2.46 18.68 27.37
C HIS A 6 1.05 18.38 26.85
N THR A 7 0.83 17.18 26.34
CA THR A 7 -0.46 16.75 25.78
C THR A 7 -0.75 15.41 26.41
N PRO A 8 -1.67 15.34 27.38
CA PRO A 8 -2.06 14.08 28.00
C PRO A 8 -2.77 13.20 26.97
N LEU A 9 -2.95 11.92 27.29
CA LEU A 9 -3.77 11.04 26.48
C LEU A 9 -5.20 11.58 26.42
N ILE A 10 -5.91 11.33 25.31
CA ILE A 10 -7.30 11.79 25.16
C ILE A 10 -8.22 11.24 26.26
N PHE A 11 -7.89 10.08 26.83
CA PHE A 11 -8.59 9.43 27.95
C PHE A 11 -8.38 10.10 29.31
N GLU A 12 -7.34 10.92 29.46
CA GLU A 12 -7.00 11.64 30.69
C GLU A 12 -7.63 13.04 30.72
N LEU A 13 -8.23 13.47 29.62
CA LEU A 13 -8.93 14.76 29.54
C LEU A 13 -10.26 14.69 30.30
N ALA A 14 -10.57 15.76 31.03
CA ALA A 14 -11.82 15.86 31.76
C ALA A 14 -13.02 15.81 30.81
N THR A 15 -14.00 14.99 31.17
CA THR A 15 -15.28 14.85 30.48
C THR A 15 -16.15 16.08 30.76
N ASN A 16 -16.18 17.03 29.82
CA ASN A 16 -17.03 18.23 29.90
C ASN A 16 -18.10 18.29 28.79
N SER A 17 -18.25 17.19 28.04
CA SER A 17 -19.16 17.10 26.91
C SER A 17 -20.60 16.86 27.37
N GLN A 18 -21.55 17.49 26.68
CA GLN A 18 -22.93 17.01 26.66
C GLN A 18 -23.01 15.99 25.53
N ALA A 19 -22.95 14.70 25.89
CA ALA A 19 -23.05 13.60 24.96
C ALA A 19 -24.20 13.82 23.95
N GLY A 20 -23.88 13.70 22.65
CA GLY A 20 -24.87 13.77 21.58
C GLY A 20 -25.24 15.17 21.07
N ARG A 21 -24.60 16.26 21.51
CA ARG A 21 -24.92 17.62 21.01
C ARG A 21 -24.78 17.81 19.49
N TYR A 22 -23.95 17.00 18.83
CA TYR A 22 -23.73 17.01 17.38
C TYR A 22 -24.55 15.98 16.62
N ILE A 23 -25.21 15.08 17.34
CA ILE A 23 -26.08 14.08 16.73
C ILE A 23 -27.45 14.75 16.63
N ARG A 24 -28.03 14.76 15.41
CA ARG A 24 -29.39 15.25 15.24
C ARG A 24 -30.34 14.49 16.17
N PRO A 25 -31.27 15.16 16.85
CA PRO A 25 -32.27 14.46 17.65
C PRO A 25 -33.04 13.50 16.76
N LEU A 26 -33.47 12.38 17.35
CA LEU A 26 -34.29 11.40 16.63
C LEU A 26 -35.58 12.08 16.16
N ASP A 27 -35.81 12.02 14.85
CA ASP A 27 -37.05 12.40 14.17
C ASP A 27 -38.04 11.22 14.07
N VAL A 28 -37.63 10.05 14.56
CA VAL A 28 -38.40 8.81 14.63
C VAL A 28 -38.45 8.26 16.06
N PRO A 29 -39.41 7.36 16.39
CA PRO A 29 -39.42 6.69 17.69
C PRO A 29 -38.09 5.99 17.97
N LYS A 30 -37.57 6.17 19.18
CA LYS A 30 -36.32 5.53 19.61
C LYS A 30 -36.48 4.01 19.59
N ALA A 31 -35.62 3.33 18.84
CA ALA A 31 -35.58 1.87 18.81
C ALA A 31 -35.15 1.29 20.17
N ASP A 32 -35.80 0.20 20.57
CA ASP A 32 -35.36 -0.62 21.71
C ASP A 32 -34.31 -1.64 21.22
N LEU A 33 -33.06 -1.19 21.20
CA LEU A 33 -31.93 -2.00 20.75
C LEU A 33 -31.75 -3.24 21.65
N ALA A 34 -32.09 -3.17 22.94
CA ALA A 34 -31.96 -4.30 23.84
C ALA A 34 -33.00 -5.38 23.49
N ALA A 35 -34.23 -5.00 23.13
CA ALA A 35 -35.22 -5.94 22.62
C ALA A 35 -34.81 -6.55 21.27
N TRP A 36 -34.18 -5.76 20.39
CA TRP A 36 -33.79 -6.22 19.05
C TRP A 36 -32.62 -7.20 19.08
N PHE A 37 -31.58 -6.90 19.88
CA PHE A 37 -30.36 -7.71 19.93
C PHE A 37 -30.36 -8.72 21.07
N GLY A 38 -31.29 -8.62 22.02
CA GLY A 38 -31.44 -9.56 23.13
C GLY A 38 -30.14 -9.73 23.91
N LYS A 39 -29.64 -10.96 23.96
CA LYS A 39 -28.41 -11.31 24.70
C LYS A 39 -27.13 -10.76 24.05
N GLU A 40 -27.16 -10.42 22.76
CA GLU A 40 -26.03 -9.83 22.05
C GLU A 40 -25.93 -8.31 22.27
N TYR A 41 -26.91 -7.71 22.94
CA TYR A 41 -26.84 -6.31 23.30
C TYR A 41 -25.75 -6.09 24.34
N ARG A 42 -24.72 -5.31 23.96
CA ARG A 42 -23.60 -4.99 24.83
C ARG A 42 -24.07 -4.21 26.06
N ALA A 43 -23.97 -4.84 27.24
CA ALA A 43 -24.41 -4.26 28.50
C ALA A 43 -23.53 -3.09 28.99
N GLU A 44 -22.23 -3.17 28.76
CA GLU A 44 -21.26 -2.15 29.19
C GLU A 44 -20.86 -1.22 28.05
N LYS A 45 -20.82 0.08 28.31
CA LYS A 45 -20.34 1.05 27.31
C LYS A 45 -18.86 0.80 26.98
N PRO A 46 -18.44 0.96 25.71
CA PRO A 46 -17.02 1.00 25.41
C PRO A 46 -16.37 2.19 26.12
N ASN A 47 -15.10 2.04 26.48
CA ASN A 47 -14.31 3.10 27.12
C ASN A 47 -13.87 4.16 26.09
N ILE A 48 -14.85 4.83 25.47
CA ILE A 48 -14.65 5.93 24.54
C ILE A 48 -14.74 7.24 25.34
N PRO A 49 -13.75 8.13 25.25
CA PRO A 49 -13.75 9.36 26.02
C PRO A 49 -14.80 10.34 25.48
N ASP A 50 -15.61 10.92 26.38
CA ASP A 50 -16.67 11.88 26.03
C ASP A 50 -16.15 13.32 26.20
N ILE A 51 -15.45 13.81 25.18
CA ILE A 51 -14.72 15.07 25.19
C ILE A 51 -15.40 16.07 24.27
N ASP A 52 -15.49 17.34 24.69
CA ASP A 52 -16.10 18.39 23.87
C ASP A 52 -15.23 18.73 22.65
N GLU A 53 -15.84 19.24 21.58
CA GLU A 53 -15.17 19.51 20.30
C GLU A 53 -13.93 20.42 20.45
N ILE A 54 -13.97 21.44 21.31
CA ILE A 54 -12.82 22.35 21.46
C ILE A 54 -11.66 21.63 22.13
N SER A 55 -11.94 20.76 23.10
CA SER A 55 -10.92 19.91 23.72
C SER A 55 -10.34 18.88 22.74
N VAL A 56 -11.17 18.27 21.88
CA VAL A 56 -10.72 17.38 20.79
C VAL A 56 -9.83 18.13 19.79
N LEU A 57 -10.28 19.29 19.32
CA LEU A 57 -9.53 20.16 18.40
C LEU A 57 -8.17 20.52 18.99
N ARG A 58 -8.13 21.00 20.24
CA ARG A 58 -6.88 21.34 20.94
C ARG A 58 -5.97 20.13 21.08
N HIS A 59 -6.52 18.96 21.39
CA HIS A 59 -5.75 17.74 21.54
C HIS A 59 -5.04 17.36 20.23
N PHE A 60 -5.77 17.21 19.13
CA PHE A 60 -5.19 16.82 17.85
C PHE A 60 -4.31 17.91 17.21
N THR A 61 -4.63 19.20 17.39
CA THR A 61 -3.73 20.30 16.99
C THR A 61 -2.43 20.28 17.79
N ASN A 62 -2.48 20.03 19.11
CA ASN A 62 -1.24 19.89 19.87
C ASN A 62 -0.45 18.66 19.43
N LEU A 63 -1.10 17.52 19.18
CA LEU A 63 -0.42 16.33 18.66
C LEU A 63 0.22 16.58 17.30
N SER A 64 -0.45 17.27 16.37
CA SER A 64 0.12 17.56 15.05
C SER A 64 1.40 18.38 15.16
N THR A 65 1.48 19.34 16.09
CA THR A 65 2.70 20.14 16.34
C THR A 65 3.87 19.35 16.91
N LYS A 66 3.66 18.09 17.34
CA LYS A 66 4.73 17.18 17.81
C LYS A 66 5.35 16.34 16.69
N ASN A 67 4.76 16.36 15.50
CA ASN A 67 5.24 15.56 14.37
C ASN A 67 6.11 16.41 13.45
N TYR A 68 7.21 15.82 12.98
CA TYR A 68 7.92 16.34 11.81
C TYR A 68 7.26 15.73 10.56
N HIS A 69 7.10 16.50 9.49
CA HIS A 69 6.43 16.09 8.27
C HIS A 69 6.98 16.85 7.06
N VAL A 70 6.61 16.42 5.85
CA VAL A 70 7.19 16.92 4.58
C VAL A 70 6.98 18.42 4.35
N GLU A 71 5.92 19.00 4.91
CA GLU A 71 5.68 20.45 4.82
C GLU A 71 6.49 21.27 5.83
N MET A 72 7.07 20.65 6.86
CA MET A 72 7.97 21.33 7.79
C MET A 72 9.40 21.46 7.25
N GLY A 73 9.80 20.58 6.33
CA GLY A 73 11.11 20.62 5.68
C GLY A 73 11.49 19.29 5.04
N THR A 74 12.75 19.19 4.61
CA THR A 74 13.27 18.02 3.91
C THR A 74 13.16 16.76 4.76
N TYR A 75 12.58 15.70 4.18
CA TYR A 75 12.35 14.42 4.85
C TYR A 75 13.07 13.29 4.07
N PRO A 76 14.41 13.17 4.15
CA PRO A 76 15.20 12.35 3.22
C PRO A 76 15.19 10.85 3.60
N LEU A 77 14.03 10.22 3.56
CA LEU A 77 13.91 8.77 3.73
C LEU A 77 14.11 8.06 2.39
N GLY A 78 15.18 7.27 2.29
CA GLY A 78 15.41 6.37 1.16
C GLY A 78 14.24 5.38 0.99
N SER A 79 13.95 4.99 -0.25
CA SER A 79 12.84 4.10 -0.62
C SER A 79 11.41 4.63 -0.37
N CYS A 80 11.24 5.80 0.28
CA CYS A 80 9.91 6.33 0.63
C CYS A 80 9.42 7.47 -0.29
N THR A 81 10.28 8.05 -1.12
CA THR A 81 9.96 9.15 -2.05
C THR A 81 9.12 10.26 -1.38
N MET A 82 9.66 10.86 -0.30
CA MET A 82 8.99 11.92 0.47
C MET A 82 8.92 13.26 -0.29
N LYS A 83 8.17 13.28 -1.39
CA LYS A 83 7.94 14.45 -2.24
C LYS A 83 6.86 15.36 -1.66
N TYR A 84 6.75 16.57 -2.20
CA TYR A 84 5.62 17.43 -1.92
C TYR A 84 4.30 16.75 -2.31
N ASN A 85 3.30 16.85 -1.43
CA ASN A 85 1.92 16.46 -1.70
C ASN A 85 1.10 17.71 -2.09
N PRO A 86 0.82 17.93 -3.39
CA PRO A 86 0.07 19.11 -3.84
C PRO A 86 -1.27 19.24 -3.14
N LYS A 87 -1.54 20.42 -2.52
CA LYS A 87 -2.80 20.64 -1.78
C LYS A 87 -4.05 20.56 -2.64
N ILE A 88 -3.92 20.83 -3.95
CA ILE A 88 -4.98 20.61 -4.92
C ILE A 88 -5.46 19.15 -4.94
N ASN A 89 -4.61 18.18 -4.61
CA ASN A 89 -4.99 16.76 -4.59
C ASN A 89 -6.01 16.48 -3.47
N GLU A 90 -5.88 17.15 -2.31
CA GLU A 90 -6.85 17.05 -1.22
C GLU A 90 -8.19 17.67 -1.62
N ASP A 91 -8.16 18.84 -2.27
CA ASP A 91 -9.36 19.50 -2.78
C ASP A 91 -10.10 18.62 -3.81
N VAL A 92 -9.36 18.02 -4.76
CA VAL A 92 -9.92 17.15 -5.80
C VAL A 92 -10.46 15.85 -5.20
N ALA A 93 -9.73 15.21 -4.27
CA ALA A 93 -10.21 14.00 -3.59
C ALA A 93 -11.47 14.27 -2.76
N SER A 94 -11.64 15.48 -2.24
CA SER A 94 -12.82 15.88 -1.44
C SER A 94 -14.07 16.18 -2.26
N LEU A 95 -14.01 16.17 -3.60
CA LEU A 95 -15.16 16.40 -4.45
C LEU A 95 -16.28 15.41 -4.10
N VAL A 96 -17.51 15.93 -3.94
CA VAL A 96 -18.67 15.14 -3.48
C VAL A 96 -18.92 13.92 -4.38
N GLY A 97 -18.69 14.05 -5.70
CA GLY A 97 -18.83 12.94 -6.66
C GLY A 97 -17.86 11.77 -6.42
N PHE A 98 -16.75 11.99 -5.70
CA PHE A 98 -15.82 10.95 -5.27
C PHE A 98 -16.07 10.57 -3.80
N ALA A 99 -16.03 11.55 -2.88
CA ALA A 99 -16.09 11.31 -1.44
C ALA A 99 -17.42 10.71 -0.95
N ALA A 100 -18.53 10.95 -1.66
CA ALA A 100 -19.86 10.45 -1.30
C ALA A 100 -20.33 9.28 -2.18
N THR A 101 -19.45 8.70 -2.99
CA THR A 101 -19.78 7.56 -3.85
C THR A 101 -19.81 6.26 -3.03
N HIS A 102 -20.91 5.51 -3.14
CA HIS A 102 -20.98 4.16 -2.58
C HIS A 102 -20.38 3.15 -3.58
N PRO A 103 -19.48 2.24 -3.18
CA PRO A 103 -18.79 1.35 -4.12
C PRO A 103 -19.70 0.36 -4.85
N LEU A 104 -20.92 0.13 -4.35
CA LEU A 104 -21.93 -0.75 -4.97
C LEU A 104 -23.11 0.01 -5.60
N GLN A 105 -23.01 1.33 -5.81
CA GLN A 105 -24.07 2.03 -6.54
C GLN A 105 -24.01 1.69 -8.03
N PRO A 106 -25.13 1.78 -8.76
CA PRO A 106 -25.17 1.42 -10.18
C PRO A 106 -24.11 2.17 -11.01
N ASP A 107 -23.44 1.47 -11.93
CA ASP A 107 -22.33 2.04 -12.72
C ASP A 107 -22.72 3.33 -13.47
N GLU A 108 -23.97 3.42 -13.92
CA GLU A 108 -24.56 4.60 -14.56
C GLU A 108 -24.54 5.86 -13.70
N THR A 109 -24.43 5.75 -12.37
CA THR A 109 -24.33 6.89 -11.44
C THR A 109 -22.90 7.25 -11.06
N VAL A 110 -21.89 6.47 -11.50
CA VAL A 110 -20.47 6.65 -11.16
C VAL A 110 -19.55 6.77 -12.37
N GLN A 111 -20.07 7.09 -13.55
CA GLN A 111 -19.26 7.15 -14.78
C GLN A 111 -18.00 8.02 -14.64
N GLY A 112 -18.04 9.14 -13.91
CA GLY A 112 -16.85 9.97 -13.67
C GLY A 112 -15.75 9.29 -12.83
N ASN A 113 -16.10 8.35 -11.94
CA ASN A 113 -15.11 7.52 -11.23
C ASN A 113 -14.49 6.50 -12.18
N LEU A 114 -15.31 5.88 -13.03
CA LEU A 114 -14.84 4.86 -13.98
C LEU A 114 -13.96 5.47 -15.08
N GLU A 115 -14.32 6.65 -15.58
CA GLU A 115 -13.51 7.43 -16.52
C GLU A 115 -12.14 7.80 -15.92
N LEU A 116 -12.11 8.21 -14.64
CA LEU A 116 -10.85 8.48 -13.93
C LEU A 116 -9.96 7.22 -13.87
N LEU A 117 -10.52 6.07 -13.51
CA LEU A 117 -9.76 4.81 -13.43
C LEU A 117 -9.26 4.38 -14.79
N TYR A 118 -10.08 4.49 -15.83
CA TYR A 118 -9.71 4.17 -17.21
C TYR A 118 -8.52 5.01 -17.69
N HIS A 119 -8.60 6.33 -17.56
CA HIS A 119 -7.50 7.19 -17.98
C HIS A 119 -6.25 7.03 -17.12
N LEU A 120 -6.40 6.73 -15.83
CA LEU A 120 -5.26 6.41 -14.98
C LEU A 120 -4.58 5.12 -15.43
N GLU A 121 -5.35 4.09 -15.83
CA GLU A 121 -4.80 2.85 -16.39
C GLU A 121 -4.05 3.12 -17.69
N GLU A 122 -4.62 3.87 -18.63
CA GLU A 122 -3.94 4.24 -19.88
C GLU A 122 -2.61 4.95 -19.62
N LEU A 123 -2.62 5.95 -18.73
CA LEU A 123 -1.41 6.69 -18.38
C LEU A 123 -0.34 5.79 -17.74
N LEU A 124 -0.73 4.88 -16.87
CA LEU A 124 0.22 3.96 -16.22
C LEU A 124 0.75 2.92 -17.21
N ASN A 125 -0.10 2.41 -18.10
CA ASN A 125 0.32 1.52 -19.19
C ASN A 125 1.37 2.18 -20.08
N ASP A 126 1.11 3.41 -20.54
CA ASP A 126 2.03 4.17 -21.39
C ASP A 126 3.38 4.42 -20.70
N VAL A 127 3.35 4.75 -19.41
CA VAL A 127 4.56 5.11 -18.64
C VAL A 127 5.39 3.88 -18.27
N THR A 128 4.76 2.73 -18.04
CA THR A 128 5.45 1.52 -17.57
C THR A 128 5.67 0.46 -18.64
N GLY A 129 5.00 0.59 -19.80
CA GLY A 129 5.01 -0.41 -20.85
C GLY A 129 4.22 -1.67 -20.51
N MET A 130 3.25 -1.59 -19.59
CA MET A 130 2.34 -2.68 -19.24
C MET A 130 1.09 -2.69 -20.12
N ASP A 131 0.44 -3.85 -20.26
CA ASP A 131 -0.77 -4.00 -21.06
C ASP A 131 -2.06 -3.63 -20.29
N ALA A 132 -2.06 -3.73 -18.96
CA ALA A 132 -3.22 -3.47 -18.10
C ALA A 132 -2.82 -3.18 -16.65
N TYR A 133 -3.71 -2.49 -15.92
CA TYR A 133 -3.58 -2.21 -14.49
C TYR A 133 -4.78 -2.71 -13.66
N THR A 134 -4.51 -2.98 -12.39
CA THR A 134 -5.57 -3.16 -11.37
C THR A 134 -5.36 -2.17 -10.24
N PHE A 135 -6.46 -1.57 -9.78
CA PHE A 135 -6.48 -0.62 -8.66
C PHE A 135 -7.00 -1.23 -7.36
N GLN A 136 -7.21 -2.55 -7.33
CA GLN A 136 -7.69 -3.27 -6.16
C GLN A 136 -6.66 -3.34 -5.01
N PRO A 137 -5.34 -3.51 -5.26
CA PRO A 137 -4.34 -3.53 -4.19
C PRO A 137 -4.20 -2.17 -3.49
N ALA A 138 -4.39 -2.16 -2.17
CA ALA A 138 -4.38 -0.93 -1.37
C ALA A 138 -2.99 -0.40 -0.95
N ALA A 139 -1.91 -1.14 -1.25
CA ALA A 139 -0.53 -0.79 -0.90
C ALA A 139 0.48 -1.59 -1.75
N GLY A 140 1.75 -1.17 -1.76
CA GLY A 140 2.84 -1.86 -2.49
C GLY A 140 2.93 -3.35 -2.18
N ALA A 141 3.03 -3.74 -0.90
CA ALA A 141 3.08 -5.15 -0.49
C ALA A 141 1.81 -5.94 -0.86
N HIS A 142 0.65 -5.28 -0.94
CA HIS A 142 -0.57 -5.91 -1.44
C HIS A 142 -0.50 -6.12 -2.96
N GLY A 143 0.12 -5.18 -3.69
CA GLY A 143 0.45 -5.33 -5.11
C GLY A 143 1.44 -6.46 -5.37
N GLU A 144 2.45 -6.64 -4.51
CA GLU A 144 3.36 -7.80 -4.54
C GLU A 144 2.57 -9.10 -4.40
N LEU A 145 1.66 -9.18 -3.42
CA LEU A 145 0.82 -10.35 -3.20
C LEU A 145 -0.04 -10.66 -4.42
N ALA A 146 -0.70 -9.65 -4.99
CA ALA A 146 -1.48 -9.80 -6.20
C ALA A 146 -0.61 -10.28 -7.37
N GLY A 147 0.57 -9.69 -7.58
CA GLY A 147 1.50 -10.07 -8.64
C GLY A 147 2.01 -11.50 -8.51
N LEU A 148 2.37 -11.94 -7.30
CA LEU A 148 2.81 -13.32 -7.07
C LEU A 148 1.66 -14.32 -7.21
N LEU A 149 0.43 -13.96 -6.84
CA LEU A 149 -0.76 -14.78 -7.10
C LEU A 149 -1.04 -14.88 -8.62
N LEU A 150 -0.79 -13.82 -9.40
CA LEU A 150 -0.87 -13.87 -10.86
C LEU A 150 0.21 -14.78 -11.45
N ILE A 151 1.46 -14.70 -10.98
CA ILE A 151 2.54 -15.61 -11.39
C ILE A 151 2.17 -17.06 -11.05
N LYS A 152 1.59 -17.29 -9.88
CA LYS A 152 1.13 -18.61 -9.46
C LYS A 152 0.02 -19.14 -10.37
N ALA A 153 -1.01 -18.34 -10.61
CA ALA A 153 -2.11 -18.68 -11.51
C ALA A 153 -1.60 -18.96 -12.94
N TYR A 154 -0.64 -18.18 -13.42
CA TYR A 154 0.00 -18.37 -14.73
C TYR A 154 0.65 -19.75 -14.87
N HIS A 155 1.39 -20.20 -13.85
CA HIS A 155 2.03 -21.52 -13.85
C HIS A 155 1.03 -22.66 -13.66
N GLU A 156 0.04 -22.48 -12.78
CA GLU A 156 -1.03 -23.47 -12.54
C GLU A 156 -1.88 -23.71 -13.80
N ASP A 157 -2.24 -22.65 -14.54
CA ASP A 157 -2.97 -22.73 -15.81
C ASP A 157 -2.21 -23.53 -16.89
N ARG A 158 -0.86 -23.51 -16.83
CA ARG A 158 0.02 -24.30 -17.70
C ARG A 158 0.31 -25.71 -17.20
N GLY A 159 -0.27 -26.09 -16.06
CA GLY A 159 -0.01 -27.37 -15.41
C GLY A 159 1.39 -27.48 -14.79
N ASP A 160 2.11 -26.37 -14.61
CA ASP A 160 3.48 -26.34 -14.08
C ASP A 160 3.49 -26.14 -12.56
N SER A 161 3.01 -27.15 -11.83
CA SER A 161 2.86 -27.08 -10.37
C SER A 161 4.17 -27.19 -9.57
N LYS A 162 5.30 -27.44 -10.23
CA LYS A 162 6.61 -27.56 -9.55
C LYS A 162 7.27 -26.20 -9.29
N ARG A 163 6.84 -25.16 -10.02
CA ARG A 163 7.35 -23.79 -9.88
C ARG A 163 6.86 -23.14 -8.59
N LYS A 164 7.70 -23.19 -7.57
CA LYS A 164 7.40 -22.71 -6.20
C LYS A 164 8.54 -21.93 -5.56
N VAL A 165 9.58 -21.59 -6.32
CA VAL A 165 10.73 -20.82 -5.84
C VAL A 165 10.70 -19.40 -6.42
N MET A 166 10.77 -18.39 -5.56
CA MET A 166 11.04 -17.01 -5.97
C MET A 166 12.52 -16.69 -5.75
N ILE A 167 13.17 -16.19 -6.80
CA ILE A 167 14.48 -15.57 -6.69
C ILE A 167 14.31 -14.15 -6.14
N ILE A 168 15.06 -13.82 -5.11
CA ILE A 168 15.02 -12.49 -4.48
C ILE A 168 16.46 -12.04 -4.21
N PRO A 169 16.89 -10.86 -4.69
CA PRO A 169 18.20 -10.31 -4.34
C PRO A 169 18.34 -10.06 -2.83
N ASP A 170 19.55 -10.21 -2.28
CA ASP A 170 19.88 -9.93 -0.87
C ASP A 170 19.55 -8.49 -0.42
N ALA A 171 19.58 -7.54 -1.38
CA ALA A 171 19.24 -6.14 -1.15
C ALA A 171 17.72 -5.85 -1.22
N ALA A 172 16.86 -6.82 -1.50
CA ALA A 172 15.43 -6.58 -1.67
C ALA A 172 14.75 -6.03 -0.41
N HIS A 173 13.63 -5.32 -0.59
CA HIS A 173 12.80 -4.90 0.53
C HIS A 173 12.22 -6.11 1.26
N GLY A 174 12.05 -6.02 2.59
CA GLY A 174 11.63 -7.15 3.42
C GLY A 174 10.21 -7.66 3.14
N THR A 175 9.40 -6.91 2.39
CA THR A 175 8.08 -7.34 1.93
C THR A 175 8.18 -8.45 0.90
N ASN A 176 9.18 -8.41 0.00
CA ASN A 176 9.34 -9.40 -1.07
C ASN A 176 9.41 -10.86 -0.54
N PRO A 177 10.31 -11.23 0.40
CA PRO A 177 10.33 -12.58 0.94
C PRO A 177 9.10 -12.91 1.80
N ALA A 178 8.51 -11.92 2.46
CA ALA A 178 7.28 -12.13 3.23
C ALA A 178 6.09 -12.47 2.31
N THR A 179 5.95 -11.76 1.18
CA THR A 179 4.94 -12.01 0.15
C THR A 179 5.12 -13.40 -0.47
N ALA A 180 6.36 -13.80 -0.79
CA ALA A 180 6.64 -15.14 -1.29
C ALA A 180 6.17 -16.24 -0.31
N ALA A 181 6.41 -16.06 0.98
CA ALA A 181 5.91 -16.98 2.00
C ALA A 181 4.37 -17.00 2.06
N MET A 182 3.70 -15.84 1.94
CA MET A 182 2.24 -15.75 1.97
C MET A 182 1.55 -16.51 0.83
N VAL A 183 2.16 -16.58 -0.36
CA VAL A 183 1.62 -17.37 -1.49
C VAL A 183 1.98 -18.86 -1.44
N GLY A 184 2.76 -19.27 -0.44
CA GLY A 184 3.23 -20.64 -0.25
C GLY A 184 4.45 -21.00 -1.12
N TYR A 185 5.22 -20.00 -1.53
CA TYR A 185 6.49 -20.18 -2.23
C TYR A 185 7.68 -20.13 -1.28
N THR A 186 8.77 -20.76 -1.68
CA THR A 186 10.06 -20.67 -0.99
C THR A 186 10.94 -19.61 -1.64
N VAL A 187 11.81 -18.98 -0.86
CA VAL A 187 12.74 -17.96 -1.36
C VAL A 187 14.12 -18.58 -1.58
N ARG A 188 14.72 -18.29 -2.73
CA ARG A 188 16.14 -18.54 -3.00
C ARG A 188 16.81 -17.18 -3.20
N GLU A 189 17.63 -16.81 -2.23
CA GLU A 189 18.32 -15.52 -2.24
C GLU A 189 19.49 -15.52 -3.22
N VAL A 190 19.67 -14.43 -3.97
CA VAL A 190 20.84 -14.21 -4.85
C VAL A 190 21.63 -13.03 -4.32
N LYS A 191 22.94 -13.22 -4.17
CA LYS A 191 23.82 -12.18 -3.64
C LYS A 191 24.08 -11.08 -4.66
N SER A 192 24.30 -9.87 -4.15
CA SER A 192 24.83 -8.77 -4.94
C SER A 192 26.34 -8.97 -5.21
N ASN A 193 26.81 -8.51 -6.37
CA ASN A 193 28.22 -8.43 -6.72
C ASN A 193 28.91 -7.25 -6.00
N GLU A 194 30.22 -7.08 -6.21
CA GLU A 194 31.00 -6.00 -5.57
C GLU A 194 30.52 -4.58 -5.92
N ALA A 195 29.79 -4.41 -7.02
CA ALA A 195 29.19 -3.14 -7.43
C ALA A 195 27.77 -2.95 -6.90
N GLY A 196 27.27 -3.86 -6.04
CA GLY A 196 25.93 -3.78 -5.45
C GLY A 196 24.79 -4.07 -6.43
N MET A 197 25.08 -4.72 -7.56
CA MET A 197 24.11 -5.19 -8.56
C MET A 197 23.91 -6.71 -8.44
N VAL A 198 22.90 -7.29 -9.08
CA VAL A 198 22.72 -8.75 -9.11
C VAL A 198 23.95 -9.44 -9.71
N ASP A 199 24.48 -10.46 -9.03
CA ASP A 199 25.55 -11.31 -9.56
C ASP A 199 24.97 -12.32 -10.57
N LEU A 200 25.41 -12.23 -11.83
CA LEU A 200 24.90 -13.06 -12.91
C LEU A 200 25.29 -14.54 -12.76
N GLU A 201 26.47 -14.85 -12.23
CA GLU A 201 26.88 -16.24 -12.00
C GLU A 201 26.10 -16.85 -10.83
N ALA A 202 25.85 -16.06 -9.79
CA ALA A 202 25.00 -16.48 -8.68
C ALA A 202 23.55 -16.69 -9.12
N LEU A 203 23.02 -15.80 -9.97
CA LEU A 203 21.71 -15.95 -10.58
C LEU A 203 21.63 -17.23 -11.42
N GLU A 204 22.60 -17.47 -12.31
CA GLU A 204 22.65 -18.68 -13.14
C GLU A 204 22.60 -19.95 -12.29
N LYS A 205 23.39 -20.02 -11.22
CA LYS A 205 23.40 -21.17 -10.28
C LYS A 205 22.11 -21.29 -9.49
N ALA A 206 21.41 -20.19 -9.26
CA ALA A 206 20.14 -20.16 -8.55
C ALA A 206 18.94 -20.45 -9.45
N LEU A 207 19.07 -20.43 -10.78
CA LEU A 207 17.99 -20.78 -11.68
C LEU A 207 17.80 -22.30 -11.75
N GLY A 208 16.55 -22.73 -11.86
CA GLY A 208 16.15 -24.13 -11.87
C GLY A 208 14.73 -24.29 -12.41
N ASP A 209 14.32 -25.52 -12.64
CA ASP A 209 12.98 -25.83 -13.16
C ASP A 209 11.86 -25.69 -12.11
N ASP A 210 12.25 -25.40 -10.86
CA ASP A 210 11.40 -25.09 -9.71
C ASP A 210 11.15 -23.58 -9.53
N VAL A 211 11.79 -22.74 -10.33
CA VAL A 211 11.69 -21.27 -10.24
C VAL A 211 10.39 -20.77 -10.86
N ALA A 212 9.55 -20.15 -10.03
CA ALA A 212 8.34 -19.44 -10.45
C ALA A 212 8.66 -18.05 -11.00
N GLY A 213 9.65 -17.37 -10.44
CA GLY A 213 10.04 -16.06 -10.92
C GLY A 213 11.12 -15.37 -10.10
N LEU A 214 11.38 -14.12 -10.47
CA LEU A 214 12.31 -13.19 -9.82
C LEU A 214 11.53 -11.96 -9.34
N MET A 215 11.75 -11.50 -8.11
CA MET A 215 11.32 -10.17 -7.67
C MET A 215 12.52 -9.22 -7.67
N LEU A 216 12.43 -8.10 -8.37
CA LEU A 216 13.55 -7.16 -8.51
C LEU A 216 13.09 -5.70 -8.54
N THR A 217 13.83 -4.85 -7.85
CA THR A 217 13.68 -3.38 -7.86
C THR A 217 14.77 -2.80 -8.77
N ASN A 218 14.44 -1.89 -9.68
CA ASN A 218 15.43 -1.21 -10.54
C ASN A 218 15.08 0.28 -10.70
N PRO A 219 15.90 1.24 -10.25
CA PRO A 219 17.13 1.06 -9.46
C PRO A 219 16.89 0.20 -8.22
N ASN A 220 17.90 -0.57 -7.83
CA ASN A 220 17.81 -1.41 -6.64
C ASN A 220 17.78 -0.56 -5.36
N THR A 221 17.63 -1.19 -4.20
CA THR A 221 17.48 -0.48 -2.91
C THR A 221 18.71 0.32 -2.48
N LEU A 222 19.88 0.10 -3.12
CA LEU A 222 21.08 0.93 -2.97
C LEU A 222 21.05 2.17 -3.87
N GLY A 223 20.02 2.33 -4.70
CA GLY A 223 19.91 3.41 -5.70
C GLY A 223 20.75 3.16 -6.96
N ILE A 224 21.16 1.92 -7.22
CA ILE A 224 22.00 1.54 -8.35
C ILE A 224 21.13 0.94 -9.46
N TYR A 225 21.34 1.40 -10.69
CA TYR A 225 20.69 0.82 -11.87
C TYR A 225 21.31 -0.54 -12.22
N GLU A 226 20.47 -1.55 -12.38
CA GLU A 226 20.86 -2.88 -12.87
C GLU A 226 21.22 -2.82 -14.36
N LYS A 227 22.51 -2.64 -14.66
CA LYS A 227 23.00 -2.48 -16.05
C LYS A 227 22.75 -3.69 -16.95
N ASN A 228 22.56 -4.86 -16.34
CA ASN A 228 22.34 -6.12 -17.02
C ASN A 228 20.87 -6.57 -16.97
N ILE A 229 19.92 -5.64 -16.74
CA ILE A 229 18.51 -5.99 -16.53
C ILE A 229 17.93 -6.85 -17.65
N GLU A 230 18.24 -6.55 -18.93
CA GLU A 230 17.80 -7.36 -20.07
C GLU A 230 18.36 -8.80 -20.03
N LYS A 231 19.60 -8.96 -19.60
CA LYS A 231 20.21 -10.30 -19.47
C LYS A 231 19.60 -11.06 -18.29
N ILE A 232 19.36 -10.39 -17.16
CA ILE A 232 18.72 -10.96 -15.97
C ILE A 232 17.32 -11.48 -16.32
N THR A 233 16.50 -10.65 -16.95
CA THR A 233 15.13 -11.04 -17.34
C THR A 233 15.14 -12.16 -18.37
N SER A 234 16.05 -12.11 -19.36
CA SER A 234 16.22 -13.18 -20.34
C SER A 234 16.57 -14.52 -19.69
N MET A 235 17.52 -14.55 -18.75
CA MET A 235 17.90 -15.77 -18.03
C MET A 235 16.72 -16.36 -17.24
N VAL A 236 15.93 -15.52 -16.56
CA VAL A 236 14.75 -15.95 -15.80
C VAL A 236 13.67 -16.52 -16.73
N HIS A 237 13.41 -15.85 -17.87
CA HIS A 237 12.45 -16.30 -18.86
C HIS A 237 12.90 -17.59 -19.57
N GLU A 238 14.20 -17.75 -19.87
CA GLU A 238 14.78 -18.97 -20.44
C GLU A 238 14.62 -20.17 -19.48
N ALA A 239 14.69 -19.95 -18.16
CA ALA A 239 14.38 -20.95 -17.14
C ALA A 239 12.86 -21.20 -16.97
N GLY A 240 12.01 -20.41 -17.64
CA GLY A 240 10.55 -20.46 -17.59
C GLY A 240 9.92 -19.77 -16.38
N GLY A 241 10.68 -18.98 -15.63
CA GLY A 241 10.14 -18.12 -14.57
C GLY A 241 9.59 -16.81 -15.14
N LEU A 242 8.86 -16.05 -14.32
CA LEU A 242 8.40 -14.68 -14.65
C LEU A 242 9.15 -13.62 -13.84
N CYS A 243 9.15 -12.38 -14.30
CA CYS A 243 9.78 -11.27 -13.59
C CYS A 243 8.71 -10.37 -12.94
N TYR A 244 8.78 -10.21 -11.63
CA TYR A 244 8.03 -9.21 -10.87
C TYR A 244 8.91 -7.98 -10.64
N TYR A 245 8.43 -6.83 -11.08
CA TYR A 245 9.09 -5.55 -10.88
C TYR A 245 8.53 -4.84 -9.65
N ASP A 246 9.37 -4.66 -8.64
CA ASP A 246 9.06 -3.81 -7.49
C ASP A 246 9.23 -2.34 -7.89
N GLY A 247 8.09 -1.66 -8.03
CA GLY A 247 8.00 -0.28 -8.50
C GLY A 247 8.29 0.80 -7.45
N ALA A 248 8.73 0.46 -6.23
CA ALA A 248 8.96 1.47 -5.18
C ALA A 248 9.94 2.59 -5.61
N ASN A 249 10.89 2.27 -6.50
CA ASN A 249 11.91 3.20 -7.00
C ASN A 249 11.59 3.78 -8.39
N ILE A 250 10.36 3.64 -8.89
CA ILE A 250 9.96 4.12 -10.23
C ILE A 250 10.20 5.63 -10.41
N ASN A 251 10.20 6.40 -9.32
CA ASN A 251 10.46 7.83 -9.36
C ASN A 251 11.83 8.20 -9.96
N ALA A 252 12.82 7.29 -9.91
CA ALA A 252 14.12 7.51 -10.54
C ALA A 252 14.09 7.34 -12.07
N ILE A 253 13.08 6.61 -12.60
CA ILE A 253 12.89 6.36 -14.04
C ILE A 253 12.06 7.48 -14.68
N LEU A 254 11.10 8.04 -13.93
CA LEU A 254 10.13 9.01 -14.45
C LEU A 254 10.59 10.47 -14.40
N MET A 255 11.76 10.75 -13.80
CA MET A 255 12.33 12.10 -13.67
C MET A 255 13.67 12.17 -14.39
#